data_AF-A0A518LKS1-F1
#
_entry.id   AF-A0A518LKS1-F1
#
_cell.length_a   1.000
_cell.length_b   1.000
_cell.length_c   1.000
_cell.angle_alpha   90.00
_cell.angle_beta   90.00
_cell.angle_gamma   90.00
#
_symmetry.space_group_name_H-M   'P 1'
#
loop_
_entity.id
_entity.type
_entity.pdbx_description
1 polymer ?
#
loop_
_entity_poly.entity_id
_entity_poly.type
_entity_poly.pdbx_seq_one_letter_code
_entity_poly.pdbx_strand_id
1 'polypeptide(L)'
;MIWIFVTIGMLAFASAVHGALTAVTENGRDQPGRLMHSIAAMLLIGAWVTGHLTGIGWGCLAVAAAMEIGLRMRSREIERRMAEQQAARDAEAIRAATVRERRANTDNSIATDSERATVAPAVPPPPLATVVLLSEAHQVTGDVFVASLRRAGHREARLTSAGAAATWQVRIGDITLEGSSHRSPLAPDDLSEAAAQTFDWAEAMDSCRSHAGQVRLVTRAPATASRADVVAAHCLAHAAIAEFAPVCGAMWEAARLLRPVARGVSRGDHARQSPGGQGSARDTVHDAMETCINFRVTPLEGAEDAGIVSDTCGLHAFGLPDIEIITPGDPDERVARVLYHLAETFFAHGCDWQDGDKREIGPYGQWRCERRRSHHQPGREVVAIKVVS
;
A
#
# COMPACT_ATOMS: atom_id res chain seq x y z
N MET A 1 11.58 47.78 -18.25
CA MET A 1 12.18 46.92 -19.29
C MET A 1 13.35 46.09 -18.76
N ILE A 2 14.31 46.67 -18.02
CA ILE A 2 15.45 45.91 -17.44
C ILE A 2 15.01 44.73 -16.56
N TRP A 3 14.00 44.94 -15.70
CA TRP A 3 13.47 43.90 -14.82
C TRP A 3 12.84 42.74 -15.58
N ILE A 4 12.14 43.02 -16.69
CA ILE A 4 11.52 42.00 -17.53
C ILE A 4 12.59 41.13 -18.19
N PHE A 5 13.67 41.75 -18.70
CA PHE A 5 14.81 41.04 -19.28
C PHE A 5 15.49 40.13 -18.24
N VAL A 6 15.71 40.64 -17.04
CA VAL A 6 16.34 39.88 -15.94
C VAL A 6 15.46 38.71 -15.50
N THR A 7 14.15 38.92 -15.31
CA THR A 7 13.24 37.85 -14.87
C THR A 7 13.09 36.76 -15.92
N ILE A 8 12.92 37.12 -17.19
CA ILE A 8 12.79 36.14 -18.28
C ILE A 8 14.11 35.41 -18.49
N GLY A 9 15.23 36.14 -18.48
CA GLY A 9 16.57 35.57 -18.64
C GLY A 9 16.94 34.59 -17.51
N MET A 10 16.64 34.91 -16.26
CA MET A 10 16.89 34.02 -15.12
C MET A 10 16.01 32.77 -15.16
N LEU A 11 14.73 32.90 -15.51
CA LEU A 11 13.82 31.77 -15.61
C LEU A 11 14.25 30.81 -16.74
N ALA A 12 14.58 31.35 -17.91
CA ALA A 12 15.07 30.57 -19.05
C ALA A 12 16.42 29.89 -18.74
N PHE A 13 17.31 30.59 -18.01
CA PHE A 13 18.61 30.03 -17.63
C PHE A 13 18.49 28.89 -16.63
N ALA A 14 17.70 29.07 -15.58
CA ALA A 14 17.44 28.03 -14.58
C ALA A 14 16.83 26.77 -15.25
N SER A 15 15.91 26.97 -16.19
CA SER A 15 15.30 25.88 -16.95
C SER A 15 16.29 25.17 -17.88
N ALA A 16 17.14 25.90 -18.60
CA ALA A 16 18.16 25.33 -19.47
C ALA A 16 19.21 24.51 -18.68
N VAL A 17 19.63 25.01 -17.51
CA VAL A 17 20.56 24.30 -16.62
C VAL A 17 19.92 23.04 -16.05
N HIS A 18 18.67 23.12 -15.60
CA HIS A 18 17.94 21.95 -15.11
C HIS A 18 17.82 20.87 -16.19
N GLY A 19 17.43 21.23 -17.41
CA GLY A 19 17.34 20.30 -18.55
C GLY A 19 18.69 19.69 -18.96
N ALA A 20 19.79 20.46 -18.84
CA ALA A 20 21.12 19.94 -19.08
C ALA A 20 21.56 18.91 -18.01
N LEU A 21 21.22 19.16 -16.74
CA LEU A 21 21.57 18.28 -15.62
C LEU A 21 20.77 16.97 -15.64
N THR A 22 19.45 17.03 -15.87
CA THR A 22 18.61 15.83 -15.96
C THR A 22 19.05 14.94 -17.12
N ALA A 23 19.45 15.54 -18.24
CA ALA A 23 19.94 14.79 -19.40
C ALA A 23 21.36 14.21 -19.21
N VAL A 24 22.13 14.64 -18.20
CA VAL A 24 23.39 13.97 -17.79
C VAL A 24 23.09 12.72 -16.96
N THR A 25 22.04 12.74 -16.13
CA THR A 25 21.67 11.60 -15.28
C THR A 25 20.97 10.47 -16.04
N GLU A 26 20.30 10.79 -17.16
CA GLU A 26 19.73 9.77 -18.04
C GLU A 26 20.83 9.18 -18.94
N ASN A 27 21.17 7.91 -18.70
CA ASN A 27 22.19 7.14 -19.42
C ASN A 27 22.00 7.16 -20.96
N GLY A 28 22.58 8.16 -21.63
CA GLY A 28 22.97 8.17 -23.04
C GLY A 28 21.88 8.15 -24.12
N ARG A 29 20.59 8.08 -23.77
CA ARG A 29 19.52 7.88 -24.77
C ARG A 29 19.08 9.14 -25.53
N ASP A 30 19.36 10.35 -25.04
CA ASP A 30 18.97 11.60 -25.73
C ASP A 30 20.14 12.58 -25.93
N GLN A 31 21.13 12.17 -26.72
CA GLN A 31 22.22 13.05 -27.17
C GLN A 31 21.76 14.35 -27.84
N PRO A 32 20.74 14.38 -28.73
CA PRO A 32 20.32 15.63 -29.37
C PRO A 32 19.64 16.61 -28.39
N GLY A 33 18.86 16.13 -27.42
CA GLY A 33 18.29 16.98 -26.37
C GLY A 33 19.36 17.70 -25.54
N ARG A 34 20.42 16.97 -25.14
CA ARG A 34 21.57 17.53 -24.41
C ARG A 34 22.29 18.65 -25.14
N LEU A 35 22.54 18.47 -26.44
CA LEU A 35 23.19 19.47 -27.27
C LEU A 35 22.35 20.76 -27.33
N MET A 36 21.03 20.63 -27.50
CA MET A 36 20.13 21.79 -27.60
C MET A 36 20.01 22.57 -26.28
N HIS A 37 19.94 21.89 -25.13
CA HIS A 37 19.96 22.57 -23.82
C HIS A 37 21.29 23.29 -23.57
N SER A 38 22.41 22.72 -24.02
CA SER A 38 23.73 23.33 -23.88
C SER A 38 23.87 24.58 -24.74
N ILE A 39 23.37 24.55 -25.98
CA ILE A 39 23.35 25.72 -26.88
C ILE A 39 22.46 26.82 -26.31
N ALA A 40 21.27 26.48 -25.78
CA ALA A 40 20.38 27.45 -25.15
C ALA A 40 21.04 28.14 -23.94
N ALA A 41 21.75 27.40 -23.10
CA ALA A 41 22.51 27.96 -21.98
C ALA A 41 23.61 28.92 -22.45
N MET A 42 24.37 28.57 -23.49
CA MET A 42 25.41 29.45 -24.06
C MET A 42 24.82 30.75 -24.64
N LEU A 43 23.67 30.68 -25.31
CA LEU A 43 22.99 31.86 -25.84
C LEU A 43 22.50 32.80 -24.74
N LEU A 44 22.02 32.26 -23.61
CA LEU A 44 21.60 33.05 -22.45
C LEU A 44 22.79 33.73 -21.75
N ILE A 45 23.94 33.05 -21.66
CA ILE A 45 25.18 33.66 -21.17
C ILE A 45 25.61 34.80 -22.11
N GLY A 46 25.57 34.58 -23.43
CA GLY A 46 25.86 35.63 -24.42
C GLY A 46 24.92 36.84 -24.32
N ALA A 47 23.62 36.61 -24.07
CA ALA A 47 22.63 37.66 -23.86
C ALA A 47 22.94 38.50 -22.61
N TRP A 48 23.42 37.87 -21.54
CA TRP A 48 23.83 38.55 -20.30
C TRP A 48 25.09 39.39 -20.49
N VAL A 49 26.10 38.86 -21.18
CA VAL A 49 27.39 39.56 -21.41
C VAL A 49 27.21 40.78 -22.31
N THR A 50 26.37 40.67 -23.35
CA THR A 50 26.11 41.77 -24.30
C THR A 50 25.16 42.84 -23.77
N GLY A 51 24.47 42.55 -22.66
CA GLY A 51 23.64 43.49 -21.92
C GLY A 51 22.30 43.81 -22.57
N HIS A 52 21.33 44.19 -21.73
CA HIS A 52 19.94 44.50 -22.09
C HIS A 52 19.76 45.78 -22.94
N LEU A 53 20.83 46.55 -23.17
CA LEU A 53 20.82 47.79 -23.97
C LEU A 53 21.15 47.54 -25.44
N THR A 54 21.61 46.34 -25.81
CA THR A 54 21.99 46.02 -27.18
C THR A 54 20.93 45.16 -27.87
N GLY A 55 20.68 45.40 -29.15
CA GLY A 55 19.80 44.55 -29.96
C GLY A 55 20.29 43.10 -30.05
N ILE A 56 21.60 42.88 -29.89
CA ILE A 56 22.23 41.56 -29.85
C ILE A 56 21.78 40.79 -28.60
N GLY A 57 21.77 41.42 -27.42
CA GLY A 57 21.32 40.78 -26.18
C GLY A 57 19.85 40.32 -26.23
N TRP A 58 18.97 41.16 -26.79
CA TRP A 58 17.57 40.80 -27.00
C TRP A 58 17.38 39.70 -28.05
N GLY A 59 18.18 39.71 -29.13
CA GLY A 59 18.19 38.65 -30.13
C GLY A 59 18.57 37.29 -29.56
N CYS A 60 19.64 37.23 -28.76
CA CYS A 60 20.07 36.00 -28.09
C CYS A 60 19.01 35.48 -27.10
N LEU A 61 18.37 36.36 -26.33
CA LEU A 61 17.29 35.99 -25.40
C LEU A 61 16.08 35.40 -26.14
N ALA A 62 15.66 36.03 -27.24
CA ALA A 62 14.52 35.58 -28.03
C ALA A 62 14.76 34.19 -28.65
N VAL A 63 15.96 33.94 -29.20
CA VAL A 63 16.33 32.64 -29.77
C VAL A 63 16.37 31.55 -28.68
N ALA A 64 16.96 31.84 -27.52
CA ALA A 64 16.99 30.89 -26.41
C ALA A 64 15.59 30.53 -25.90
N ALA A 65 14.71 31.53 -25.75
CA ALA A 65 13.32 31.31 -25.35
C ALA A 65 12.54 30.48 -26.37
N ALA A 66 12.71 30.75 -27.67
CA ALA A 66 12.08 29.98 -28.74
C ALA A 66 12.55 28.52 -28.76
N MET A 67 13.85 28.27 -28.56
CA MET A 67 14.40 26.92 -28.44
C MET A 67 13.81 26.16 -27.24
N GLU A 68 13.70 26.82 -26.09
CA GLU A 68 13.14 26.21 -24.89
C GLU A 68 11.65 25.83 -25.07
N ILE A 69 10.87 26.72 -25.68
CA ILE A 69 9.47 26.45 -26.02
C ILE A 69 9.38 25.24 -26.98
N GLY A 70 10.23 25.19 -28.00
CA GLY A 70 10.30 24.09 -28.95
C GLY A 70 10.64 22.75 -28.28
N LEU A 71 11.61 22.75 -27.36
CA LEU A 71 11.99 21.56 -26.59
C LEU A 71 10.85 21.07 -25.70
N ARG A 72 10.13 21.97 -25.02
CA ARG A 72 8.95 21.61 -24.21
C ARG A 72 7.82 21.04 -25.05
N MET A 73 7.57 21.60 -26.24
CA MET A 73 6.57 21.05 -27.17
C MET A 73 6.96 19.65 -27.65
N ARG A 74 8.24 19.44 -27.96
CA ARG A 74 8.75 18.12 -28.38
C ARG A 74 8.68 17.08 -27.26
N SER A 75 9.02 17.47 -26.03
CA SER A 75 8.89 16.61 -24.85
C SER A 75 7.43 16.17 -24.64
N ARG A 76 6.48 17.10 -24.71
CA ARG A 76 5.04 16.78 -24.63
C ARG A 76 4.56 15.87 -25.76
N GLU A 77 5.06 16.07 -26.97
CA GLU A 77 4.74 15.20 -28.11
C GLU A 77 5.31 13.79 -27.93
N ILE A 78 6.52 13.66 -27.38
CA ILE A 78 7.13 12.37 -27.07
C ILE A 78 6.32 11.67 -25.96
N GLU A 79 5.99 12.38 -24.87
CA GLU A 79 5.13 11.85 -23.80
C GLU A 79 3.79 11.38 -24.34
N ARG A 80 3.16 12.18 -25.22
CA ARG A 80 1.91 11.80 -25.88
C ARG A 80 2.06 10.54 -26.73
N ARG A 81 3.13 10.42 -27.52
CA ARG A 81 3.41 9.21 -28.32
C ARG A 81 3.67 7.99 -27.44
N MET A 82 4.39 8.16 -26.33
CA MET A 82 4.60 7.06 -25.37
C MET A 82 3.27 6.64 -24.72
N ALA A 83 2.42 7.60 -24.34
CA ALA A 83 1.09 7.31 -23.81
C ALA A 83 0.19 6.62 -24.84
N GLU A 84 0.21 7.04 -26.10
CA GLU A 84 -0.52 6.40 -27.20
C GLU A 84 0.01 4.97 -27.49
N GLN A 85 1.32 4.78 -27.47
CA GLN A 85 1.93 3.44 -27.61
C GLN A 85 1.60 2.53 -26.43
N GLN A 86 1.61 3.06 -25.21
CA GLN A 86 1.25 2.30 -24.02
C GLN A 86 -0.23 1.91 -24.06
N ALA A 87 -1.13 2.84 -24.40
CA ALA A 87 -2.55 2.57 -24.56
C ALA A 87 -2.83 1.52 -25.65
N ALA A 88 -2.06 1.53 -26.76
CA ALA A 88 -2.17 0.52 -27.81
C ALA A 88 -1.74 -0.87 -27.32
N ARG A 89 -0.64 -0.97 -26.55
CA ARG A 89 -0.18 -2.22 -25.93
C ARG A 89 -1.18 -2.75 -24.91
N ASP A 90 -1.74 -1.88 -24.08
CA ASP A 90 -2.74 -2.25 -23.08
C ASP A 90 -4.01 -2.78 -23.77
N ALA A 91 -4.45 -2.13 -24.86
CA ALA A 91 -5.59 -2.59 -25.65
C ALA A 91 -5.36 -3.98 -26.30
N GLU A 92 -4.13 -4.25 -26.76
CA GLU A 92 -3.75 -5.56 -27.30
C GLU A 92 -3.70 -6.63 -26.21
N ALA A 93 -3.16 -6.32 -25.02
CA ALA A 93 -3.14 -7.21 -23.86
C ALA A 93 -4.56 -7.57 -23.40
N ILE A 94 -5.49 -6.61 -23.36
CA ILE A 94 -6.90 -6.85 -23.04
C ILE A 94 -7.55 -7.78 -24.07
N ARG A 95 -7.30 -7.58 -25.38
CA ARG A 95 -7.82 -8.47 -26.42
C ARG A 95 -7.28 -9.89 -26.27
N ALA A 96 -5.97 -10.04 -25.99
CA ALA A 96 -5.34 -11.34 -25.78
C ALA A 96 -5.90 -12.07 -24.55
N ALA A 97 -6.10 -11.36 -23.44
CA ALA A 97 -6.73 -11.90 -22.22
C ALA A 97 -8.18 -12.37 -22.48
N THR A 98 -8.97 -11.56 -23.19
CA THR A 98 -10.36 -11.89 -23.54
C THR A 98 -10.47 -13.16 -24.40
N VAL A 99 -9.54 -13.36 -25.35
CA VAL A 99 -9.49 -14.57 -26.19
C VAL A 99 -9.10 -15.80 -25.35
N ARG A 100 -8.18 -15.64 -24.38
CA ARG A 100 -7.75 -16.73 -23.50
C ARG A 100 -8.85 -17.17 -22.53
N GLU A 101 -9.59 -16.22 -21.97
CA GLU A 101 -10.73 -16.49 -21.07
C GLU A 101 -11.87 -17.23 -21.79
N ARG A 102 -12.18 -16.86 -23.04
CA ARG A 102 -13.14 -17.62 -23.86
C ARG A 102 -12.71 -19.07 -24.13
N ARG A 103 -11.42 -19.33 -24.32
CA ARG A 103 -10.90 -20.70 -24.49
C ARG A 103 -11.00 -21.50 -23.19
N ALA A 104 -10.60 -20.93 -22.06
CA ALA A 104 -10.67 -21.59 -20.75
C ALA A 104 -12.12 -21.94 -20.34
N ASN A 105 -13.09 -21.06 -20.62
CA ASN A 105 -14.50 -21.34 -20.34
C ASN A 105 -15.12 -22.38 -21.30
N THR A 106 -14.55 -22.59 -22.48
CA THR A 106 -15.00 -23.64 -23.41
C THR A 106 -14.49 -25.01 -22.97
N ASP A 107 -13.28 -25.08 -22.40
CA ASP A 107 -12.69 -26.33 -21.91
C ASP A 107 -13.24 -26.77 -20.53
N ASN A 108 -13.62 -25.83 -19.66
CA ASN A 108 -14.23 -26.15 -18.36
C ASN A 108 -15.70 -26.63 -18.42
N SER A 109 -16.35 -26.55 -19.58
CA SER A 109 -17.74 -27.04 -19.73
C SER A 109 -17.84 -28.57 -19.81
N ILE A 110 -16.73 -29.32 -19.88
CA ILE A 110 -16.74 -30.77 -20.10
C ILE A 110 -16.34 -31.58 -18.86
N ALA A 111 -15.79 -30.97 -17.81
CA ALA A 111 -15.33 -31.70 -16.64
C ALA A 111 -15.57 -30.95 -15.33
N THR A 112 -16.74 -31.11 -14.72
CA THR A 112 -16.90 -31.12 -13.25
C THR A 112 -18.29 -31.58 -12.88
N ASP A 113 -18.44 -32.90 -12.72
CA ASP A 113 -19.52 -33.53 -11.97
C ASP A 113 -18.83 -34.41 -10.93
N SER A 114 -18.36 -33.81 -9.83
CA SER A 114 -17.86 -34.54 -8.65
C SER A 114 -17.75 -33.62 -7.42
N GLU A 115 -18.31 -34.12 -6.32
CA GLU A 115 -18.12 -33.73 -4.93
C GLU A 115 -18.52 -32.31 -4.50
N ARG A 116 -19.83 -32.16 -4.33
CA ARG A 116 -20.43 -31.13 -3.47
C ARG A 116 -20.32 -31.57 -2.00
N ALA A 117 -19.17 -31.32 -1.38
CA ALA A 117 -19.05 -31.39 0.07
C ALA A 117 -20.02 -30.37 0.71
N THR A 118 -20.78 -30.82 1.70
CA THR A 118 -21.77 -30.02 2.40
C THR A 118 -21.03 -29.02 3.29
N VAL A 119 -20.80 -27.80 2.78
CA VAL A 119 -20.13 -26.72 3.50
C VAL A 119 -21.03 -26.31 4.66
N ALA A 120 -20.56 -26.51 5.89
CA ALA A 120 -21.20 -26.02 7.10
C ALA A 120 -21.45 -24.49 6.98
N PRO A 121 -22.52 -23.94 7.57
CA PRO A 121 -22.80 -22.51 7.49
C PRO A 121 -21.58 -21.73 8.00
N ALA A 122 -20.96 -20.97 7.10
CA ALA A 122 -19.78 -20.18 7.41
C ALA A 122 -20.14 -19.16 8.51
N VAL A 123 -19.42 -19.21 9.63
CA VAL A 123 -19.52 -18.19 10.67
C VAL A 123 -18.98 -16.88 10.09
N PRO A 124 -19.70 -15.75 10.19
CA PRO A 124 -19.20 -14.48 9.67
C PRO A 124 -17.87 -14.11 10.34
N PRO A 125 -16.92 -13.54 9.59
CA PRO A 125 -15.64 -13.14 10.16
C PRO A 125 -15.87 -12.10 11.28
N PRO A 126 -15.05 -12.13 12.34
CA PRO A 126 -15.13 -11.10 13.37
C PRO A 126 -14.86 -9.71 12.76
N PRO A 127 -15.42 -8.64 13.36
CA PRO A 127 -15.26 -7.30 12.82
C PRO A 127 -13.80 -6.86 12.89
N LEU A 128 -13.24 -6.48 11.74
CA LEU A 128 -11.89 -5.93 11.64
C LEU A 128 -11.92 -4.41 11.88
N ALA A 129 -10.97 -3.90 12.65
CA ALA A 129 -10.87 -2.48 12.96
C ALA A 129 -9.50 -1.91 12.59
N THR A 130 -9.52 -0.70 12.02
CA THR A 130 -8.32 0.10 11.73
C THR A 130 -8.56 1.55 12.10
N VAL A 131 -7.50 2.27 12.47
CA VAL A 131 -7.57 3.72 12.75
C VAL A 131 -6.69 4.48 11.77
N VAL A 132 -7.28 5.40 11.01
CA VAL A 132 -6.55 6.35 10.16
C VAL A 132 -6.18 7.57 10.98
N LEU A 133 -4.90 7.92 11.02
CA LEU A 133 -4.36 9.05 11.75
C LEU A 133 -4.29 10.29 10.85
N LEU A 134 -4.80 11.43 11.34
CA LEU A 134 -4.85 12.69 10.61
C LEU A 134 -3.92 13.71 11.27
N SER A 135 -3.07 14.38 10.48
CA SER A 135 -2.19 15.44 10.99
C SER A 135 -2.95 16.70 11.42
N GLU A 136 -4.22 16.81 11.05
CA GLU A 136 -5.12 17.90 11.43
C GLU A 136 -6.42 17.32 12.02
N ALA A 137 -7.09 18.10 12.87
CA ALA A 137 -8.37 17.75 13.49
C ALA A 137 -9.55 17.83 12.49
N HIS A 138 -9.42 17.15 11.35
CA HIS A 138 -10.39 17.12 10.28
C HIS A 138 -11.57 16.20 10.64
N GLN A 139 -12.79 16.63 10.33
CA GLN A 139 -13.99 15.80 10.50
C GLN A 139 -14.35 15.13 9.20
N VAL A 140 -14.20 13.81 9.15
CA VAL A 140 -14.55 13.01 7.97
C VAL A 140 -16.03 12.64 8.04
N THR A 141 -16.81 13.15 7.09
CA THR A 141 -18.22 12.84 6.93
C THR A 141 -18.43 11.70 5.93
N GLY A 142 -19.52 10.95 6.10
CA GLY A 142 -19.85 9.83 5.21
C GLY A 142 -20.04 10.25 3.76
N ASP A 143 -20.60 11.43 3.48
CA ASP A 143 -20.83 11.92 2.12
C ASP A 143 -19.52 12.17 1.36
N VAL A 144 -18.55 12.83 2.00
CA VAL A 144 -17.24 13.12 1.39
C VAL A 144 -16.48 11.83 1.16
N PHE A 145 -16.55 10.90 2.12
CA PHE A 145 -15.93 9.58 2.00
C PHE A 145 -16.53 8.76 0.83
N VAL A 146 -17.87 8.70 0.70
CA VAL A 146 -18.53 8.03 -0.44
C VAL A 146 -18.19 8.70 -1.76
N ALA A 147 -18.13 10.03 -1.81
CA ALA A 147 -17.73 10.75 -3.02
C ALA A 147 -16.31 10.37 -3.46
N SER A 148 -15.38 10.24 -2.50
CA SER A 148 -14.01 9.78 -2.76
C SER A 148 -13.97 8.35 -3.30
N LEU A 149 -14.65 7.40 -2.64
CA LEU A 149 -14.75 6.00 -3.11
C LEU A 149 -15.27 5.92 -4.56
N ARG A 150 -16.30 6.71 -4.89
CA ARG A 150 -16.87 6.75 -6.24
C ARG A 150 -15.89 7.32 -7.27
N ARG A 151 -15.09 8.33 -6.91
CA ARG A 151 -14.01 8.87 -7.77
C ARG A 151 -12.90 7.84 -7.99
N ALA A 152 -12.61 7.02 -6.98
CA ALA A 152 -11.66 5.91 -7.08
C ALA A 152 -12.16 4.72 -7.94
N GLY A 153 -13.43 4.75 -8.39
CA GLY A 153 -14.01 3.75 -9.29
C GLY A 153 -15.12 2.89 -8.67
N HIS A 154 -15.35 3.00 -7.36
CA HIS A 154 -16.37 2.24 -6.63
C HIS A 154 -17.72 2.97 -6.69
N ARG A 155 -18.30 3.04 -7.88
CA ARG A 155 -19.57 3.76 -8.15
C ARG A 155 -20.76 3.21 -7.37
N GLU A 156 -20.69 1.94 -7.00
CA GLU A 156 -21.65 1.21 -6.18
C GLU A 156 -21.65 1.62 -4.70
N ALA A 157 -20.61 2.34 -4.24
CA ALA A 157 -20.51 2.76 -2.85
C ALA A 157 -21.70 3.65 -2.44
N ARG A 158 -22.32 3.34 -1.30
CA ARG A 158 -23.52 4.03 -0.80
C ARG A 158 -23.44 4.24 0.71
N LEU A 159 -23.82 5.43 1.16
CA LEU A 159 -24.09 5.71 2.56
C LEU A 159 -25.39 4.99 2.95
N THR A 160 -25.34 4.10 3.93
CA THR A 160 -26.50 3.33 4.42
C THR A 160 -27.10 3.94 5.68
N SER A 161 -26.26 4.58 6.50
CA SER A 161 -26.68 5.32 7.68
C SER A 161 -25.74 6.50 7.92
N ALA A 162 -26.31 7.67 8.17
CA ALA A 162 -25.61 8.79 8.78
C ALA A 162 -26.03 8.80 10.26
N GLY A 163 -25.10 8.48 11.16
CA GLY A 163 -25.35 8.56 12.59
C GLY A 163 -25.31 10.02 13.06
N ALA A 164 -24.70 10.25 14.22
CA ALA A 164 -24.32 11.61 14.60
C ALA A 164 -23.36 12.19 13.55
N ALA A 165 -23.13 13.52 13.54
CA ALA A 165 -22.30 14.19 12.53
C ALA A 165 -20.87 13.59 12.32
N ALA A 166 -20.41 12.73 13.21
CA ALA A 166 -19.11 12.08 13.18
C ALA A 166 -19.16 10.56 12.94
N THR A 167 -20.33 9.92 12.88
CA THR A 167 -20.47 8.47 12.64
C THR A 167 -21.26 8.18 11.38
N TRP A 168 -20.82 7.19 10.62
CA TRP A 168 -21.43 6.85 9.33
C TRP A 168 -21.24 5.37 9.02
N GLN A 169 -22.12 4.84 8.17
CA GLN A 169 -22.01 3.49 7.62
C GLN A 169 -22.06 3.55 6.10
N VAL A 170 -21.10 2.93 5.45
CA VAL A 170 -20.97 2.88 4.00
C VAL A 170 -20.89 1.44 3.53
N ARG A 171 -21.65 1.11 2.49
CA ARG A 171 -21.60 -0.19 1.84
C ARG A 171 -20.77 -0.11 0.56
N ILE A 172 -19.82 -1.03 0.39
CA ILE A 172 -18.98 -1.23 -0.80
C ILE A 172 -19.17 -2.69 -1.25
N GLY A 173 -19.90 -2.92 -2.34
CA GLY A 173 -20.36 -4.26 -2.69
C GLY A 173 -21.21 -4.87 -1.57
N ASP A 174 -20.75 -6.01 -1.03
CA ASP A 174 -21.38 -6.70 0.10
C ASP A 174 -20.74 -6.36 1.46
N ILE A 175 -19.63 -5.62 1.46
CA ILE A 175 -18.92 -5.23 2.69
C ILE A 175 -19.50 -3.92 3.22
N THR A 176 -19.75 -3.87 4.53
CA THR A 176 -20.17 -2.64 5.22
C THR A 176 -19.03 -2.13 6.09
N LEU A 177 -18.69 -0.86 5.93
CA LEU A 177 -17.73 -0.13 6.75
C LEU A 177 -18.46 0.86 7.66
N GLU A 178 -18.23 0.76 8.96
CA GLU A 178 -18.66 1.74 9.95
C GLU A 178 -17.49 2.68 10.24
N GLY A 179 -17.67 3.97 9.99
CA GLY A 179 -16.69 5.01 10.24
C GLY A 179 -17.08 5.88 11.43
N SER A 180 -16.08 6.25 12.23
CA SER A 180 -16.22 7.20 13.33
C SER A 180 -15.04 8.17 13.33
N SER A 181 -15.33 9.47 13.23
CA SER A 181 -14.32 10.52 13.15
C SER A 181 -14.19 11.24 14.49
N HIS A 182 -12.97 11.35 14.99
CA HIS A 182 -12.67 12.06 16.23
C HIS A 182 -11.66 13.17 15.96
N ARG A 183 -11.96 14.36 16.48
CA ARG A 183 -11.08 15.56 16.38
C ARG A 183 -10.02 15.62 17.49
N SER A 184 -9.77 14.48 18.14
CA SER A 184 -8.79 14.34 19.19
C SER A 184 -7.80 13.24 18.80
N PRO A 185 -6.53 13.37 19.21
CA PRO A 185 -5.56 12.30 19.02
C PRO A 185 -5.95 11.06 19.83
N LEU A 186 -5.39 9.91 19.45
CA LEU A 186 -5.37 8.70 20.26
C LEU A 186 -4.49 8.88 21.49
N ALA A 187 -4.71 8.02 22.50
CA ALA A 187 -3.80 7.92 23.63
C ALA A 187 -2.39 7.54 23.14
N PRO A 188 -1.33 8.22 23.63
CA PRO A 188 0.04 7.94 23.20
C PRO A 188 0.46 6.48 23.40
N ASP A 189 0.01 5.86 24.49
CA ASP A 189 0.38 4.49 24.86
C ASP A 189 -0.05 3.49 23.78
N ASP A 190 -1.27 3.62 23.24
CA ASP A 190 -1.81 2.74 22.19
C ASP A 190 -0.98 2.78 20.90
N LEU A 191 -0.39 3.94 20.61
CA LEU A 191 0.37 4.20 19.39
C LEU A 191 1.86 3.90 19.53
N SER A 192 2.44 4.11 20.71
CA SER A 192 3.86 3.85 20.96
C SER A 192 4.22 2.38 20.77
N GLU A 193 3.36 1.47 21.21
CA GLU A 193 3.56 0.04 21.02
C GLU A 193 3.52 -0.31 19.53
N ALA A 194 2.50 0.20 18.81
CA ALA A 194 2.35 -0.09 17.39
C ALA A 194 3.48 0.48 16.53
N ALA A 195 3.95 1.68 16.85
CA ALA A 195 5.07 2.30 16.17
C ALA A 195 6.41 1.59 16.47
N ALA A 196 6.63 1.13 17.70
CA ALA A 196 7.82 0.37 18.07
C ALA A 196 7.95 -0.97 17.33
N GLN A 197 6.81 -1.55 16.92
CA GLN A 197 6.77 -2.81 16.17
C GLN A 197 6.78 -2.59 14.64
N THR A 198 6.89 -1.34 14.16
CA THR A 198 6.92 -1.02 12.73
C THR A 198 8.36 -0.84 12.26
N PHE A 199 8.99 -1.93 11.82
CA PHE A 199 10.43 -1.96 11.49
C PHE A 199 10.83 -1.10 10.28
N ASP A 200 9.96 -1.00 9.28
CA ASP A 200 10.30 -0.38 7.98
C ASP A 200 9.80 1.07 7.83
N TRP A 201 9.35 1.69 8.91
CA TRP A 201 8.77 3.04 8.84
C TRP A 201 9.31 3.96 9.93
N ALA A 202 10.44 4.59 9.66
CA ALA A 202 11.12 5.48 10.61
C ALA A 202 10.24 6.66 11.07
N GLU A 203 9.35 7.13 10.21
CA GLU A 203 8.44 8.25 10.50
C GLU A 203 7.21 7.84 11.33
N ALA A 204 7.03 6.54 11.65
CA ALA A 204 5.90 6.05 12.42
C ALA A 204 5.74 6.81 13.75
N MET A 205 6.85 6.99 14.48
CA MET A 205 6.85 7.73 15.75
C MET A 205 6.53 9.21 15.59
N ASP A 206 6.93 9.84 14.49
CA ASP A 206 6.59 11.23 14.19
C ASP A 206 5.10 11.39 13.90
N SER A 207 4.51 10.47 13.13
CA SER A 207 3.07 10.43 12.91
C SER A 207 2.30 10.25 14.22
N CYS A 208 2.75 9.36 15.10
CA CYS A 208 2.15 9.18 16.43
C CYS A 208 2.20 10.47 17.27
N ARG A 209 3.30 11.23 17.22
CA ARG A 209 3.45 12.47 17.98
C ARG A 209 2.69 13.66 17.40
N SER A 210 2.48 13.69 16.08
CA SER A 210 2.00 14.87 15.36
C SER A 210 0.53 14.80 14.93
N HIS A 211 -0.10 13.63 14.99
CA HIS A 211 -1.52 13.52 14.64
C HIS A 211 -2.42 14.31 15.61
N ALA A 212 -3.47 14.93 15.07
CA ALA A 212 -4.41 15.77 15.80
C ALA A 212 -5.85 15.22 15.76
N GLY A 213 -6.12 14.28 14.86
CA GLY A 213 -7.43 13.63 14.74
C GLY A 213 -7.29 12.20 14.23
N GLN A 214 -8.42 11.49 14.20
CA GLN A 214 -8.46 10.10 13.78
C GLN A 214 -9.80 9.73 13.14
N VAL A 215 -9.77 8.70 12.31
CA VAL A 215 -10.96 8.02 11.79
C VAL A 215 -10.84 6.53 12.08
N ARG A 216 -11.69 6.02 12.97
CA ARG A 216 -11.78 4.58 13.23
C ARG A 216 -12.78 3.95 12.28
N LEU A 217 -12.33 2.91 11.57
CA LEU A 217 -13.09 2.13 10.59
C LEU A 217 -13.28 0.72 11.14
N VAL A 218 -14.51 0.22 11.11
CA VAL A 218 -14.86 -1.15 11.51
C VAL A 218 -15.60 -1.83 10.37
N THR A 219 -15.14 -3.01 9.94
CA THR A 219 -15.80 -3.77 8.88
C THR A 219 -16.79 -4.78 9.44
N ARG A 220 -17.94 -4.87 8.78
CA ARG A 220 -18.87 -6.01 8.85
C ARG A 220 -18.97 -6.62 7.46
N ALA A 221 -18.42 -7.82 7.32
CA ALA A 221 -18.40 -8.55 6.06
C ALA A 221 -19.34 -9.77 6.13
N PRO A 222 -19.92 -10.19 4.99
CA PRO A 222 -20.66 -11.44 4.92
C PRO A 222 -19.72 -12.62 5.17
N ALA A 223 -20.28 -13.77 5.58
CA ALA A 223 -19.49 -14.98 5.83
C ALA A 223 -18.78 -15.54 4.58
N THR A 224 -19.19 -15.10 3.39
CA THR A 224 -18.59 -15.46 2.10
C THR A 224 -17.42 -14.57 1.70
N ALA A 225 -17.19 -13.45 2.39
CA ALA A 225 -16.07 -12.56 2.06
C ALA A 225 -14.74 -13.21 2.42
N SER A 226 -13.78 -13.16 1.51
CA SER A 226 -12.43 -13.62 1.83
C SER A 226 -11.74 -12.62 2.77
N ARG A 227 -10.75 -13.09 3.54
CA ARG A 227 -9.95 -12.21 4.41
C ARG A 227 -9.21 -11.14 3.60
N ALA A 228 -8.74 -11.50 2.40
CA ALA A 228 -8.12 -10.57 1.47
C ALA A 228 -9.07 -9.46 1.02
N ASP A 229 -10.35 -9.77 0.75
CA ASP A 229 -11.36 -8.77 0.39
C ASP A 229 -11.62 -7.78 1.53
N VAL A 230 -11.63 -8.27 2.77
CA VAL A 230 -11.80 -7.43 3.97
C VAL A 230 -10.61 -6.47 4.11
N VAL A 231 -9.38 -6.96 3.98
CA VAL A 231 -8.17 -6.12 4.01
C VAL A 231 -8.19 -5.10 2.88
N ALA A 232 -8.52 -5.52 1.65
CA ALA A 232 -8.62 -4.64 0.50
C ALA A 232 -9.65 -3.52 0.70
N ALA A 233 -10.78 -3.81 1.35
CA ALA A 233 -11.78 -2.79 1.69
C ALA A 233 -11.24 -1.73 2.66
N HIS A 234 -10.45 -2.14 3.66
CA HIS A 234 -9.77 -1.20 4.57
C HIS A 234 -8.71 -0.36 3.85
N CYS A 235 -7.86 -0.97 3.03
CA CYS A 235 -6.85 -0.25 2.24
C CYS A 235 -7.48 0.77 1.30
N LEU A 236 -8.58 0.40 0.63
CA LEU A 236 -9.37 1.30 -0.20
C LEU A 236 -9.94 2.47 0.63
N ALA A 237 -10.46 2.20 1.82
CA ALA A 237 -10.98 3.22 2.70
C ALA A 237 -9.88 4.19 3.18
N HIS A 238 -8.69 3.67 3.52
CA HIS A 238 -7.54 4.51 3.90
C HIS A 238 -7.14 5.43 2.76
N ALA A 239 -7.03 4.90 1.53
CA ALA A 239 -6.70 5.68 0.34
C ALA A 239 -7.77 6.74 0.01
N ALA A 240 -9.06 6.41 0.17
CA ALA A 240 -10.15 7.35 -0.03
C ALA A 240 -10.09 8.52 0.97
N ILE A 241 -9.85 8.24 2.27
CA ILE A 241 -9.69 9.30 3.27
C ILE A 241 -8.47 10.18 2.94
N ALA A 242 -7.36 9.57 2.50
CA ALA A 242 -6.15 10.29 2.13
C ALA A 242 -6.31 11.20 0.89
N GLU A 243 -7.39 11.06 0.12
CA GLU A 243 -7.67 11.95 -1.02
C GLU A 243 -8.07 13.37 -0.57
N PHE A 244 -8.72 13.51 0.59
CA PHE A 244 -9.31 14.77 1.04
C PHE A 244 -8.95 15.18 2.47
N ALA A 245 -8.33 14.30 3.25
CA ALA A 245 -7.84 14.59 4.59
C ALA A 245 -6.33 14.35 4.67
N PRO A 246 -5.59 15.10 5.52
CA PRO A 246 -4.15 14.98 5.62
C PRO A 246 -3.78 13.76 6.48
N VAL A 247 -3.85 12.59 5.87
CA VAL A 247 -3.51 11.32 6.52
C VAL A 247 -2.00 11.24 6.73
N CYS A 248 -1.59 10.81 7.92
CA CYS A 248 -0.19 10.59 8.30
C CYS A 248 0.12 9.12 8.67
N GLY A 249 -0.88 8.24 8.78
CA GLY A 249 -0.69 6.82 9.04
C GLY A 249 -2.00 6.06 9.19
N ALA A 250 -1.91 4.73 9.22
CA ALA A 250 -3.02 3.84 9.57
C ALA A 250 -2.55 2.77 10.57
N MET A 251 -3.30 2.59 11.64
CA MET A 251 -3.09 1.56 12.65
C MET A 251 -4.03 0.37 12.39
N TRP A 252 -3.46 -0.83 12.31
CA TRP A 252 -4.19 -2.09 12.33
C TRP A 252 -4.30 -2.56 13.78
N GLU A 253 -5.45 -2.30 14.43
CA GLU A 253 -5.59 -2.41 15.90
C GLU A 253 -5.20 -3.80 16.41
N ALA A 254 -5.69 -4.85 15.74
CA ALA A 254 -5.44 -6.23 16.14
C ALA A 254 -3.98 -6.66 15.99
N ALA A 255 -3.27 -6.12 15.01
CA ALA A 255 -1.88 -6.45 14.77
C ALA A 255 -0.92 -5.59 15.59
N ARG A 256 -1.43 -4.54 16.28
CA ARG A 256 -0.61 -3.48 16.88
C ARG A 256 0.44 -3.01 15.87
N LEU A 257 0.00 -2.73 14.65
CA LEU A 257 0.88 -2.41 13.52
C LEU A 257 0.52 -1.05 12.94
N LEU A 258 1.50 -0.18 12.78
CA LEU A 258 1.33 1.10 12.11
C LEU A 258 1.87 0.99 10.68
N ARG A 259 1.14 1.53 9.70
CA ARG A 259 1.58 1.54 8.30
C ARG A 259 1.43 2.95 7.71
N PRO A 260 2.33 3.35 6.80
CA PRO A 260 2.12 4.55 6.02
C PRO A 260 0.90 4.36 5.12
N VAL A 261 0.06 5.39 5.02
CA VAL A 261 -1.04 5.37 4.04
C VAL A 261 -0.52 5.90 2.72
N ALA A 262 -0.54 5.05 1.70
CA ALA A 262 -0.15 5.42 0.35
C ALA A 262 -1.07 6.55 -0.16
N ARG A 263 -0.55 7.78 -0.26
CA ARG A 263 -1.29 8.91 -0.84
C ARG A 263 -1.35 8.72 -2.35
N GLY A 264 -2.56 8.58 -2.89
CA GLY A 264 -2.77 8.71 -4.32
C GLY A 264 -2.03 7.68 -5.19
N VAL A 265 -1.82 6.45 -4.70
CA VAL A 265 -1.51 5.32 -5.59
C VAL A 265 -2.77 5.02 -6.38
N SER A 266 -2.98 5.84 -7.39
CA SER A 266 -3.96 5.65 -8.44
C SER A 266 -3.64 4.33 -9.12
N ARG A 267 -4.27 3.23 -8.70
CA ARG A 267 -4.54 2.05 -9.55
C ARG A 267 -3.30 1.40 -10.23
N GLY A 268 -2.08 1.76 -9.81
CA GLY A 268 -0.92 1.79 -10.70
C GLY A 268 0.39 1.27 -10.10
N ASP A 269 0.67 1.46 -8.80
CA ASP A 269 1.90 0.91 -8.20
C ASP A 269 1.71 -0.50 -7.62
N HIS A 270 0.50 -0.93 -7.26
CA HIS A 270 0.22 -2.38 -7.17
C HIS A 270 0.14 -3.02 -8.57
N ALA A 271 -0.18 -2.24 -9.62
CA ALA A 271 -0.07 -2.67 -11.02
C ALA A 271 1.34 -2.46 -11.62
N ARG A 272 2.33 -2.02 -10.81
CA ARG A 272 3.75 -2.20 -11.13
C ARG A 272 4.24 -3.60 -10.74
N GLN A 273 3.35 -4.50 -10.31
CA GLN A 273 3.46 -5.90 -10.66
C GLN A 273 3.31 -6.02 -12.19
N SER A 274 4.44 -6.09 -12.88
CA SER A 274 4.64 -6.44 -14.30
C SER A 274 3.47 -6.17 -15.28
N PRO A 275 3.64 -5.36 -16.34
CA PRO A 275 2.64 -5.22 -17.40
C PRO A 275 2.49 -6.56 -18.13
N GLY A 276 1.55 -7.39 -17.66
CA GLY A 276 1.33 -8.78 -18.09
C GLY A 276 1.09 -9.81 -16.98
N GLY A 277 1.29 -9.46 -15.70
CA GLY A 277 1.06 -10.37 -14.57
C GLY A 277 -0.36 -10.26 -14.05
N GLN A 278 -1.21 -11.27 -14.30
CA GLN A 278 -2.24 -11.58 -13.32
C GLN A 278 -1.48 -11.91 -12.03
N GLY A 279 -1.47 -11.00 -11.05
CA GLY A 279 -1.02 -11.34 -9.70
C GLY A 279 -1.74 -12.61 -9.31
N SER A 280 -0.98 -13.63 -8.92
CA SER A 280 -1.58 -14.91 -8.57
C SER A 280 -2.50 -14.70 -7.36
N ALA A 281 -3.53 -15.54 -7.19
CA ALA A 281 -4.36 -15.49 -5.98
C ALA A 281 -3.51 -15.57 -4.70
N ARG A 282 -2.35 -16.23 -4.80
CA ARG A 282 -1.35 -16.29 -3.74
C ARG A 282 -0.73 -14.92 -3.45
N ASP A 283 -0.30 -14.18 -4.46
CA ASP A 283 0.30 -12.84 -4.29
C ASP A 283 -0.69 -11.88 -3.60
N THR A 284 -1.96 -11.96 -3.98
CA THR A 284 -3.03 -11.14 -3.34
C THR A 284 -3.18 -11.48 -1.85
N VAL A 285 -3.12 -12.76 -1.50
CA VAL A 285 -3.18 -13.20 -0.10
C VAL A 285 -1.93 -12.77 0.67
N HIS A 286 -0.76 -12.93 0.07
CA HIS A 286 0.50 -12.54 0.65
C HIS A 286 0.54 -11.04 0.96
N ASP A 287 0.22 -10.19 -0.03
CA ASP A 287 0.17 -8.73 0.13
C ASP A 287 -0.83 -8.31 1.23
N ALA A 288 -2.01 -8.95 1.27
CA ALA A 288 -3.01 -8.68 2.30
C ALA A 288 -2.51 -9.06 3.70
N MET A 289 -1.88 -10.22 3.84
CA MET A 289 -1.31 -10.69 5.10
C MET A 289 -0.18 -9.76 5.57
N GLU A 290 0.78 -9.41 4.71
CA GLU A 290 1.87 -8.49 5.07
C GLU A 290 1.37 -7.11 5.49
N THR A 291 0.26 -6.66 4.91
CA THR A 291 -0.35 -5.38 5.25
C THR A 291 -0.90 -5.37 6.68
N CYS A 292 -1.53 -6.46 7.11
CA CYS A 292 -2.37 -6.47 8.31
C CYS A 292 -1.92 -7.41 9.43
N ILE A 293 -0.87 -8.22 9.23
CA ILE A 293 -0.29 -9.12 10.23
C ILE A 293 1.09 -8.63 10.61
N ASN A 294 1.36 -8.59 11.91
CA ASN A 294 2.64 -8.21 12.46
C ASN A 294 3.46 -9.44 12.85
N PHE A 295 4.77 -9.35 12.76
CA PHE A 295 5.72 -10.37 13.20
C PHE A 295 6.62 -9.75 14.27
N ARG A 296 6.63 -10.34 15.46
CA ARG A 296 7.32 -9.77 16.61
C ARG A 296 8.33 -10.77 17.14
N VAL A 297 9.42 -10.23 17.67
CA VAL A 297 10.46 -10.99 18.35
C VAL A 297 10.64 -10.35 19.72
N THR A 298 10.33 -11.08 20.78
CA THR A 298 10.35 -10.55 22.15
C THR A 298 11.09 -11.51 23.08
N PRO A 299 12.05 -11.04 23.89
CA PRO A 299 12.70 -11.87 24.89
C PRO A 299 11.70 -12.25 26.00
N LEU A 300 11.76 -13.51 26.44
CA LEU A 300 11.05 -13.96 27.64
C LEU A 300 11.91 -13.67 28.88
N GLU A 301 11.36 -12.90 29.81
CA GLU A 301 12.01 -12.60 31.09
C GLU A 301 11.57 -13.63 32.16
N GLY A 302 12.50 -14.47 32.62
CA GLY A 302 12.23 -15.44 33.70
C GLY A 302 13.27 -16.55 33.80
N ALA A 303 13.39 -17.18 34.98
CA ALA A 303 14.39 -18.22 35.27
C ALA A 303 14.05 -19.61 34.69
N GLU A 304 12.78 -19.87 34.32
CA GLU A 304 12.33 -21.17 33.77
C GLU A 304 12.19 -21.20 32.24
N ASP A 305 12.03 -20.03 31.59
CA ASP A 305 11.88 -19.89 30.13
C ASP A 305 12.80 -18.80 29.57
N ALA A 306 14.11 -18.90 29.84
CA ALA A 306 15.10 -18.05 29.18
C ALA A 306 15.11 -18.39 27.68
N GLY A 307 14.45 -17.56 26.88
CA GLY A 307 14.29 -17.76 25.45
C GLY A 307 13.75 -16.53 24.74
N ILE A 308 13.57 -16.64 23.44
CA ILE A 308 13.02 -15.59 22.59
C ILE A 308 11.75 -16.14 21.92
N VAL A 309 10.66 -15.40 22.08
CA VAL A 309 9.39 -15.67 21.39
C VAL A 309 9.39 -14.93 20.07
N SER A 310 9.21 -15.67 18.98
CA SER A 310 8.82 -15.12 17.69
C SER A 310 7.34 -15.43 17.47
N ASP A 311 6.51 -14.40 17.29
CA ASP A 311 5.07 -14.58 17.12
C ASP A 311 4.48 -13.77 15.97
N THR A 312 3.31 -14.20 15.51
CA THR A 312 2.43 -13.36 14.69
C THR A 312 1.43 -12.62 15.57
N CYS A 313 0.99 -11.44 15.14
CA CYS A 313 -0.10 -10.72 15.76
C CYS A 313 -1.05 -10.17 14.69
N GLY A 314 -2.33 -10.53 14.79
CA GLY A 314 -3.40 -10.00 13.95
C GLY A 314 -4.28 -11.08 13.33
N LEU A 315 -3.86 -12.35 13.30
CA LEU A 315 -4.64 -13.45 12.71
C LEU A 315 -5.96 -13.65 13.46
N HIS A 316 -5.98 -13.40 14.76
CA HIS A 316 -7.18 -13.49 15.60
C HIS A 316 -8.31 -12.53 15.18
N ALA A 317 -8.00 -11.39 14.55
CA ALA A 317 -9.02 -10.51 13.98
C ALA A 317 -9.71 -11.08 12.75
N PHE A 318 -9.26 -12.23 12.26
CA PHE A 318 -9.90 -13.00 11.21
C PHE A 318 -10.40 -14.37 11.71
N GLY A 319 -10.53 -14.52 13.03
CA GLY A 319 -10.99 -15.76 13.68
C GLY A 319 -9.97 -16.89 13.64
N LEU A 320 -8.68 -16.58 13.50
CA LEU A 320 -7.59 -17.56 13.40
C LEU A 320 -6.67 -17.47 14.62
N PRO A 321 -6.06 -18.58 15.06
CA PRO A 321 -5.00 -18.49 16.05
C PRO A 321 -3.79 -17.75 15.46
N ASP A 322 -3.15 -16.92 16.28
CA ASP A 322 -1.81 -16.44 15.96
C ASP A 322 -0.80 -17.61 16.11
N ILE A 323 0.45 -17.44 15.66
CA ILE A 323 1.46 -18.50 15.67
C ILE A 323 2.59 -18.06 16.60
N GLU A 324 3.14 -18.98 17.39
CA GLU A 324 4.21 -18.69 18.34
C GLU A 324 5.32 -19.76 18.25
N ILE A 325 6.57 -19.32 18.18
CA ILE A 325 7.77 -20.17 18.22
C ILE A 325 8.68 -19.66 19.32
N ILE A 326 9.12 -20.54 20.20
CA ILE A 326 10.09 -20.22 21.24
C ILE A 326 11.43 -20.86 20.87
N THR A 327 12.47 -20.03 20.84
CA THR A 327 13.86 -20.46 20.64
C THR A 327 14.70 -20.14 21.88
N PRO A 328 15.73 -20.95 22.19
CA PRO A 328 16.64 -20.69 23.32
C PRO A 328 17.55 -19.47 23.10
N GLY A 329 17.58 -18.89 21.90
CA GLY A 329 18.35 -17.71 21.54
C GLY A 329 17.72 -17.01 20.33
N ASP A 330 18.47 -16.12 19.67
CA ASP A 330 17.95 -15.34 18.55
C ASP A 330 17.37 -16.23 17.45
N PRO A 331 16.16 -15.91 16.94
CA PRO A 331 15.56 -16.68 15.87
C PRO A 331 16.40 -16.59 14.61
N ASP A 332 16.63 -17.73 13.96
CA ASP A 332 17.30 -17.77 12.67
C ASP A 332 16.32 -17.49 11.52
N GLU A 333 16.86 -17.43 10.30
CA GLU A 333 16.06 -17.22 9.09
C GLU A 333 14.99 -18.31 8.88
N ARG A 334 15.24 -19.53 9.37
CA ARG A 334 14.29 -20.64 9.25
C ARG A 334 13.05 -20.39 10.10
N VAL A 335 13.20 -19.91 11.33
CA VAL A 335 12.07 -19.54 12.21
C VAL A 335 11.18 -18.49 11.56
N ALA A 336 11.80 -17.42 11.02
CA ALA A 336 11.05 -16.38 10.31
C ALA A 336 10.30 -16.96 9.11
N ARG A 337 10.96 -17.75 8.25
CA ARG A 337 10.32 -18.37 7.07
C ARG A 337 9.17 -19.31 7.44
N VAL A 338 9.28 -20.06 8.54
CA VAL A 338 8.19 -20.92 9.05
C VAL A 338 7.00 -20.06 9.49
N LEU A 339 7.23 -19.00 10.27
CA LEU A 339 6.18 -18.09 10.72
C LEU A 339 5.43 -17.45 9.54
N TYR A 340 6.16 -16.89 8.57
CA TYR A 340 5.56 -16.29 7.38
C TYR A 340 4.76 -17.30 6.57
N HIS A 341 5.30 -18.49 6.33
CA HIS A 341 4.62 -19.53 5.58
C HIS A 341 3.33 -19.99 6.27
N LEU A 342 3.36 -20.18 7.59
CA LEU A 342 2.18 -20.57 8.34
C LEU A 342 1.15 -19.44 8.43
N ALA A 343 1.59 -18.18 8.59
CA ALA A 343 0.70 -17.03 8.58
C ALA A 343 -0.02 -16.90 7.23
N GLU A 344 0.70 -17.02 6.11
CA GLU A 344 0.14 -17.03 4.76
C GLU A 344 -0.86 -18.18 4.61
N THR A 345 -0.50 -19.38 5.08
CA THR A 345 -1.35 -20.58 5.00
C THR A 345 -2.63 -20.44 5.83
N PHE A 346 -2.52 -20.00 7.08
CA PHE A 346 -3.66 -19.79 7.97
C PHE A 346 -4.56 -18.69 7.44
N PHE A 347 -3.99 -17.59 6.95
CA PHE A 347 -4.74 -16.50 6.36
C PHE A 347 -5.49 -16.93 5.09
N ALA A 348 -4.85 -17.72 4.22
CA ALA A 348 -5.47 -18.24 2.99
C ALA A 348 -6.58 -19.26 3.28
N HIS A 349 -6.28 -20.28 4.08
CA HIS A 349 -7.09 -21.51 4.14
C HIS A 349 -7.77 -21.73 5.49
N GLY A 350 -7.44 -20.93 6.50
CA GLY A 350 -7.81 -21.16 7.88
C GLY A 350 -6.85 -22.09 8.62
N CYS A 351 -7.20 -22.41 9.87
CA CYS A 351 -6.43 -23.29 10.73
C CYS A 351 -7.37 -24.33 11.35
N ASP A 352 -7.06 -25.60 11.16
CA ASP A 352 -7.77 -26.75 11.77
C ASP A 352 -6.89 -27.50 12.79
N TRP A 353 -5.71 -26.97 13.10
CA TRP A 353 -4.70 -27.65 13.93
C TRP A 353 -5.18 -27.77 15.38
N GLN A 354 -4.96 -28.94 15.97
CA GLN A 354 -5.34 -29.27 17.35
C GLN A 354 -4.12 -29.54 18.23
N ASP A 355 -4.34 -29.58 19.55
CA ASP A 355 -3.31 -29.91 20.53
C ASP A 355 -2.71 -31.29 20.29
N GLY A 356 -1.38 -31.35 20.23
CA GLY A 356 -0.65 -32.58 20.03
C GLY A 356 -0.50 -33.00 18.56
N ASP A 357 -1.13 -32.29 17.62
CA ASP A 357 -0.93 -32.53 16.18
C ASP A 357 0.56 -32.46 15.83
N LYS A 358 1.01 -33.41 14.99
CA LYS A 358 2.31 -33.36 14.33
C LYS A 358 2.10 -33.00 12.87
N ARG A 359 2.72 -31.92 12.40
CA ARG A 359 2.57 -31.41 11.05
C ARG A 359 3.93 -31.30 10.38
N GLU A 360 4.01 -31.76 9.15
CA GLU A 360 5.17 -31.50 8.30
C GLU A 360 4.97 -30.13 7.63
N ILE A 361 5.88 -29.20 7.91
CA ILE A 361 5.79 -27.83 7.41
C ILE A 361 6.79 -27.68 6.26
N GLY A 362 6.37 -28.07 5.05
CA GLY A 362 7.18 -27.98 3.84
C GLY A 362 8.63 -28.49 4.06
N PRO A 363 9.66 -27.75 3.61
CA PRO A 363 11.06 -28.18 3.78
C PRO A 363 11.57 -28.03 5.22
N TYR A 364 10.76 -27.55 6.16
CA TYR A 364 11.16 -27.22 7.52
C TYR A 364 10.96 -28.38 8.52
N GLY A 365 10.57 -29.56 8.04
CA GLY A 365 10.48 -30.79 8.85
C GLY A 365 9.20 -30.91 9.68
N GLN A 366 9.23 -31.78 10.69
CA GLN A 366 8.09 -32.04 11.56
C GLN A 366 8.05 -31.13 12.79
N TRP A 367 6.88 -30.60 13.05
CA TRP A 367 6.58 -29.71 14.17
C TRP A 367 5.39 -30.23 14.95
N ARG A 368 5.42 -30.05 16.27
CA ARG A 368 4.32 -30.37 17.16
C ARG A 368 3.56 -29.10 17.54
N CYS A 369 2.25 -29.17 17.46
CA CYS A 369 1.32 -28.09 17.81
C CYS A 369 0.86 -28.18 19.27
N GLU A 370 0.77 -27.03 19.90
CA GLU A 370 0.15 -26.81 21.21
C GLU A 370 -0.61 -25.48 21.17
N ARG A 371 -1.93 -25.50 21.39
CA ARG A 371 -2.78 -24.32 21.47
C ARG A 371 -2.76 -23.81 22.90
N ARG A 372 -2.52 -22.51 23.05
CA ARG A 372 -2.46 -21.85 24.35
C ARG A 372 -2.76 -20.37 24.21
N ARG A 373 -2.70 -19.63 25.32
CA ARG A 373 -2.68 -18.17 25.29
C ARG A 373 -1.28 -17.66 24.97
N SER A 374 -1.19 -16.60 24.18
CA SER A 374 0.08 -15.94 23.86
C SER A 374 0.81 -15.49 25.13
N HIS A 375 2.13 -15.55 25.12
CA HIS A 375 2.96 -14.97 26.17
C HIS A 375 2.90 -13.45 26.21
N HIS A 376 2.63 -12.82 25.06
CA HIS A 376 2.64 -11.37 24.91
C HIS A 376 1.23 -10.84 24.67
N GLN A 377 0.98 -9.60 25.09
CA GLN A 377 -0.27 -8.94 24.78
C GLN A 377 -0.45 -8.77 23.26
N PRO A 378 -1.69 -8.78 22.74
CA PRO A 378 -2.93 -9.05 23.47
C PRO A 378 -3.08 -10.54 23.81
N GLY A 379 -3.75 -10.85 24.93
CA GLY A 379 -4.01 -12.21 25.44
C GLY A 379 -4.90 -13.08 24.54
N ARG A 380 -4.38 -13.45 23.37
CA ARG A 380 -5.06 -14.19 22.29
C ARG A 380 -4.67 -15.66 22.26
N GLU A 381 -5.44 -16.44 21.52
CA GLU A 381 -5.10 -17.83 21.24
C GLU A 381 -3.96 -17.90 20.23
N VAL A 382 -2.96 -18.75 20.52
CA VAL A 382 -1.84 -19.04 19.65
C VAL A 382 -1.70 -20.53 19.42
N VAL A 383 -1.23 -20.90 18.23
CA VAL A 383 -0.66 -22.20 17.92
C VAL A 383 0.85 -22.10 18.18
N ALA A 384 1.27 -22.61 19.33
CA ALA A 384 2.68 -22.75 19.66
C ALA A 384 3.24 -23.98 18.97
N ILE A 385 4.29 -23.79 18.17
CA ILE A 385 4.93 -24.88 17.45
C ILE A 385 6.34 -25.13 17.97
N LYS A 386 6.65 -26.42 18.19
CA LYS A 386 7.94 -26.89 18.70
C LYS A 386 8.54 -27.88 17.72
N VAL A 387 9.83 -27.78 17.45
CA VAL A 387 10.55 -28.74 16.61
C VAL A 387 10.48 -30.12 17.27
N VAL A 388 10.09 -31.14 16.51
CA VAL A 388 10.19 -32.53 16.98
C VAL A 388 11.62 -32.99 16.71
N SER A 389 12.43 -33.06 17.77
CA SER A 389 13.80 -33.60 17.73
C SER A 389 13.85 -35.10 17.48
#